data_AF-A0A3N5L5U6-F1
#
_entry.id   AF-A0A3N5L5U6-F1
#
_cell.length_a   1.000
_cell.length_b   1.000
_cell.length_c   1.000
_cell.angle_alpha   90.00
_cell.angle_beta   90.00
_cell.angle_gamma   90.00
#
_symmetry.space_group_name_H-M   'P 1'
#
loop_
_entity.id
_entity.type
_entity.pdbx_description
1 polymer ?
#
loop_
_entity_poly.entity_id
_entity_poly.type
_entity_poly.pdbx_seq_one_letter_code
_entity_poly.pdbx_strand_id
1 'polypeptide(L)'
;MDREMKAQESDPTRDTPPMTLEGCVVRMADTISYVGRDIEDAIRLGLIIREDIPDSCRRVLGDTNGTIVYTLVEDLVSSSLGKDCVAFSEEVSQSLVRLKAFNHERIYMNDRVKKQTPKIKIMFQLLFERYLRDLETGNQDSDIEKEYLAGMSSDYRNQASKAAVVRDFIAGMTDDYFLTQCHKNLIPQWISSAF
;
A
#
# COMPACT_ATOMS: atom_id res chain seq x y z
N MET A 1 20.52 13.48 3.05
CA MET A 1 20.46 12.07 3.51
C MET A 1 20.18 11.95 5.01
N ASP A 2 21.15 11.95 5.94
CA ASP A 2 20.87 11.72 7.38
C ASP A 2 19.88 12.70 8.02
N ARG A 3 19.91 13.97 7.59
CA ARG A 3 18.98 15.01 8.10
C ARG A 3 17.56 14.85 7.54
N GLU A 4 17.42 14.35 6.32
CA GLU A 4 16.13 14.08 5.68
C GLU A 4 15.53 12.78 6.19
N MET A 5 16.35 11.75 6.42
CA MET A 5 15.94 10.50 7.05
C MET A 5 15.45 10.74 8.48
N LYS A 6 16.19 11.50 9.30
CA LYS A 6 15.74 11.91 10.64
C LYS A 6 14.47 12.77 10.61
N ALA A 7 14.32 13.61 9.59
CA ALA A 7 13.12 14.40 9.41
C ALA A 7 11.90 13.54 9.04
N GLN A 8 12.09 12.48 8.26
CA GLN A 8 11.03 11.53 7.89
C GLN A 8 10.71 10.54 9.03
N GLU A 9 11.68 10.20 9.88
CA GLU A 9 11.44 9.49 11.14
C GLU A 9 10.55 10.32 12.10
N SER A 10 10.73 11.64 12.13
CA SER A 10 9.92 12.54 12.96
C SER A 10 8.56 12.89 12.36
N ASP A 11 8.43 12.84 11.03
CA ASP A 11 7.19 13.07 10.29
C ASP A 11 7.11 12.08 9.11
N PRO A 12 6.49 10.91 9.33
CA PRO A 12 6.34 9.89 8.30
C PRO A 12 5.49 10.34 7.10
N THR A 13 4.76 11.45 7.22
CA THR A 13 3.89 11.99 6.16
C THR A 13 4.59 13.00 5.26
N ARG A 14 5.86 13.30 5.54
CA ARG A 14 6.66 14.26 4.79
C ARG A 14 6.96 13.75 3.38
N ASP A 15 6.51 14.47 2.36
CA ASP A 15 6.87 14.21 0.96
C ASP A 15 8.33 14.60 0.72
N THR A 16 9.19 13.60 0.52
CA THR A 16 10.60 13.77 0.19
C THR A 16 10.78 13.61 -1.32
N PRO A 17 11.28 14.60 -2.06
CA PRO A 17 11.45 14.48 -3.51
C PRO A 17 12.52 13.44 -3.85
N PRO A 18 12.46 12.81 -5.04
CA PRO A 18 13.48 11.86 -5.47
C PRO A 18 14.80 12.59 -5.68
N MET A 19 15.91 11.93 -5.36
CA MET A 19 17.25 12.50 -5.54
C MET A 19 17.79 12.35 -6.97
N THR A 20 17.18 11.51 -7.80
CA THR A 20 17.64 11.22 -9.17
C THR A 20 16.48 11.23 -10.17
N LEU A 21 16.79 11.38 -11.46
CA LEU A 21 15.79 11.32 -12.53
C LEU A 21 15.14 9.94 -12.62
N GLU A 22 15.89 8.86 -12.39
CA GLU A 22 15.34 7.50 -12.30
C GLU A 22 14.33 7.39 -11.16
N GLY A 23 14.61 8.00 -10.00
CA GLY A 23 13.67 8.09 -8.89
C GLY A 23 12.42 8.90 -9.24
N CYS A 24 12.57 9.98 -10.01
CA CYS A 24 11.43 10.72 -10.56
C CYS A 24 10.58 9.84 -11.49
N VAL A 25 11.20 9.09 -12.39
CA VAL A 25 10.50 8.15 -13.29
C VAL A 25 9.75 7.10 -12.49
N VAL A 26 10.37 6.47 -11.48
CA VAL A 26 9.73 5.46 -10.63
C VAL A 26 8.49 6.04 -9.93
N ARG A 27 8.58 7.26 -9.38
CA ARG A 27 7.43 7.94 -8.77
C ARG A 27 6.29 8.20 -9.75
N MET A 28 6.61 8.63 -10.97
CA MET A 28 5.60 8.87 -12.00
C MET A 28 4.98 7.55 -12.47
N ALA A 29 5.79 6.52 -12.67
CA ALA A 29 5.32 5.19 -13.07
C ALA A 29 4.33 4.59 -12.06
N ASP A 30 4.60 4.75 -10.77
CA ASP A 30 3.66 4.35 -9.71
C ASP A 30 2.30 5.03 -9.91
N THR A 31 2.29 6.36 -10.05
CA THR A 31 1.04 7.13 -10.29
C THR A 31 0.31 6.71 -11.56
N ILE A 32 1.04 6.47 -12.65
CA ILE A 32 0.48 6.03 -13.93
C ILE A 32 -0.15 4.64 -13.78
N SER A 33 0.50 3.75 -13.03
CA SER A 33 0.07 2.35 -12.91
C SER A 33 -1.24 2.18 -12.13
N TYR A 34 -1.43 2.93 -11.04
CA TYR A 34 -2.61 2.75 -10.19
C TYR A 34 -3.80 3.59 -10.64
N VAL A 35 -3.60 4.80 -11.20
CA VAL A 35 -4.71 5.75 -11.39
C VAL A 35 -5.82 5.21 -12.29
N GLY A 36 -5.45 4.52 -13.37
CA GLY A 36 -6.41 3.86 -14.26
C GLY A 36 -6.89 2.52 -13.70
N ARG A 37 -6.01 1.76 -13.04
CA ARG A 37 -6.32 0.44 -12.49
C ARG A 37 -7.39 0.52 -11.41
N ASP A 38 -7.28 1.49 -10.51
CA ASP A 38 -8.22 1.69 -9.41
C ASP A 38 -9.62 2.01 -9.92
N ILE A 39 -9.74 2.70 -11.06
CA ILE A 39 -11.02 2.96 -11.71
C ILE A 39 -11.65 1.65 -12.20
N GLU A 40 -10.88 0.78 -12.88
CA GLU A 40 -11.40 -0.51 -13.34
C GLU A 40 -11.84 -1.40 -12.17
N ASP A 41 -11.07 -1.40 -11.08
CA ASP A 41 -11.41 -2.17 -9.88
C ASP A 41 -12.64 -1.59 -9.18
N ALA A 42 -12.77 -0.27 -9.10
CA ALA A 42 -13.95 0.38 -8.56
C ALA A 42 -15.22 0.11 -9.39
N ILE A 43 -15.11 0.09 -10.73
CA ILE A 43 -16.21 -0.30 -11.62
C ILE A 43 -16.59 -1.77 -11.38
N ARG A 44 -15.60 -2.67 -11.31
CA ARG A 44 -15.82 -4.10 -11.06
C ARG A 44 -16.51 -4.36 -9.71
N LEU A 45 -16.19 -3.56 -8.70
CA LEU A 45 -16.82 -3.63 -7.36
C LEU A 45 -18.18 -2.91 -7.29
N GLY A 46 -18.62 -2.29 -8.39
CA GLY A 46 -19.85 -1.50 -8.46
C GLY A 46 -19.84 -0.30 -7.52
N LEU A 47 -18.69 0.36 -7.35
CA LEU A 47 -18.54 1.59 -6.59
C LEU A 47 -18.83 2.83 -7.45
N ILE A 48 -18.47 2.77 -8.74
CA ILE A 48 -18.70 3.81 -9.74
C ILE A 48 -19.07 3.17 -11.09
N ILE A 49 -19.60 3.96 -12.01
CA ILE A 49 -19.74 3.61 -13.43
C ILE A 49 -18.77 4.42 -14.30
N ARG A 50 -18.53 3.98 -15.54
CA ARG A 50 -17.58 4.64 -16.45
C ARG A 50 -17.94 6.11 -16.72
N GLU A 51 -19.24 6.39 -16.73
CA GLU A 51 -19.82 7.71 -16.94
C GLU A 51 -19.65 8.66 -15.75
N ASP A 52 -19.27 8.15 -14.56
CA ASP A 52 -18.94 9.00 -13.41
C ASP A 52 -17.60 9.72 -13.60
N ILE A 53 -16.72 9.21 -14.47
CA ILE A 53 -15.40 9.81 -14.73
C ILE A 53 -15.60 11.19 -15.37
N PRO A 54 -15.00 12.27 -14.83
CA PRO A 54 -15.20 13.62 -15.36
C PRO A 54 -14.88 13.72 -16.85
N ASP A 55 -15.79 14.33 -17.63
CA ASP A 55 -15.62 14.48 -19.08
C ASP A 55 -14.32 15.20 -19.47
N SER A 56 -13.88 16.15 -18.64
CA SER A 56 -12.59 16.83 -18.84
C SER A 56 -11.41 15.87 -18.75
N CYS A 57 -11.45 14.89 -17.86
CA CYS A 57 -10.42 13.85 -17.77
C CYS A 57 -10.54 12.86 -18.92
N ARG A 58 -11.76 12.42 -19.27
CA ARG A 58 -11.99 11.47 -20.38
C ARG A 58 -11.49 11.99 -21.72
N ARG A 59 -11.70 13.28 -22.00
CA ARG A 59 -11.24 13.91 -23.25
C ARG A 59 -9.73 13.99 -23.36
N VAL A 60 -9.03 14.22 -22.25
CA VAL A 60 -7.56 14.39 -22.25
C VAL A 60 -6.85 13.05 -22.10
N LEU A 61 -7.24 12.23 -21.13
CA LEU A 61 -6.54 11.00 -20.74
C LEU A 61 -7.11 9.73 -21.41
N GLY A 62 -8.37 9.78 -21.85
CA GLY A 62 -9.13 8.61 -22.28
C GLY A 62 -10.02 8.03 -21.17
N ASP A 63 -10.81 7.03 -21.52
CA ASP A 63 -11.79 6.43 -20.62
C ASP A 63 -11.52 4.96 -20.29
N THR A 64 -10.52 4.32 -20.89
CA THR A 64 -10.07 2.97 -20.49
C THR A 64 -8.74 3.03 -19.77
N ASN A 65 -8.44 2.05 -18.90
CA ASN A 65 -7.12 1.94 -18.27
C ASN A 65 -5.97 1.96 -19.29
N GLY A 66 -6.12 1.26 -20.42
CA GLY A 66 -5.10 1.23 -21.46
C GLY A 66 -4.85 2.59 -22.09
N THR A 67 -5.91 3.33 -22.41
CA THR A 67 -5.80 4.68 -22.98
C THR A 67 -5.20 5.68 -21.98
N ILE A 68 -5.61 5.61 -20.70
CA ILE A 68 -5.08 6.46 -19.63
C ILE A 68 -3.57 6.24 -19.47
N VAL A 69 -3.14 4.97 -19.36
CA VAL A 69 -1.72 4.63 -19.23
C VAL A 69 -0.93 5.08 -20.46
N TYR A 70 -1.44 4.82 -21.67
CA TYR A 70 -0.78 5.22 -22.90
C TYR A 70 -0.56 6.73 -22.97
N THR A 71 -1.64 7.52 -22.76
CA THR A 71 -1.59 8.99 -22.83
C THR A 71 -0.61 9.57 -21.81
N LEU A 72 -0.64 9.07 -20.57
CA LEU A 72 0.26 9.54 -19.54
C LEU A 72 1.72 9.22 -19.87
N VAL A 73 2.02 8.02 -20.35
CA VAL A 73 3.40 7.63 -20.72
C VAL A 73 3.89 8.45 -21.91
N GLU A 74 3.09 8.59 -22.96
CA GLU A 74 3.44 9.37 -24.16
C GLU A 74 3.70 10.84 -23.83
N ASP A 75 2.82 11.47 -23.04
CA ASP A 75 2.98 12.85 -22.59
C ASP A 75 4.23 13.03 -21.71
N LEU A 76 4.46 12.11 -20.77
CA LEU A 76 5.62 12.15 -19.89
C LEU A 76 6.93 12.08 -20.69
N VAL A 77 7.03 11.14 -21.63
CA VAL A 77 8.23 10.97 -22.47
C VAL A 77 8.44 12.21 -23.34
N SER A 78 7.41 12.67 -24.04
CA SER A 78 7.50 13.84 -24.93
C SER A 78 7.84 15.13 -24.18
N SER A 79 7.30 15.30 -22.98
CA SER A 79 7.51 16.49 -22.14
C SER A 79 8.84 16.47 -21.38
N SER A 80 9.50 15.31 -21.25
CA SER A 80 10.74 15.16 -20.47
C SER A 80 11.98 14.93 -21.34
N LEU A 81 11.83 14.51 -22.60
CA LEU A 81 12.96 14.16 -23.46
C LEU A 81 13.93 15.33 -23.65
N GLY A 82 15.22 15.09 -23.37
CA GLY A 82 16.28 16.09 -23.51
C GLY A 82 16.30 17.18 -22.43
N LYS A 83 15.55 17.00 -21.33
CA LYS A 83 15.49 17.93 -20.20
C LYS A 83 16.06 17.30 -18.94
N ASP A 84 16.54 18.14 -18.02
CA ASP A 84 17.02 17.74 -16.70
C ASP A 84 15.86 17.56 -15.69
N CYS A 85 14.65 17.29 -16.18
CA CYS A 85 13.47 17.08 -15.36
C CYS A 85 12.49 16.09 -16.00
N VAL A 86 11.68 15.46 -15.15
CA VAL A 86 10.60 14.55 -15.55
C VAL A 86 9.29 15.23 -15.21
N ALA A 87 8.49 15.56 -16.23
CA ALA A 87 7.26 16.31 -16.06
C ALA A 87 6.22 15.96 -17.14
N PHE A 88 4.95 16.05 -16.78
CA PHE A 88 3.84 16.09 -17.73
C PHE A 88 3.69 17.48 -18.34
N SER A 89 2.99 17.57 -19.46
CA SER A 89 2.45 18.84 -19.94
C SER A 89 1.43 19.40 -18.96
N GLU A 90 1.19 20.71 -19.02
CA GLU A 90 0.25 21.39 -18.13
C GLU A 90 -1.18 20.80 -18.25
N GLU A 91 -1.63 20.50 -19.47
CA GLU A 91 -2.96 19.95 -19.73
C GLU A 91 -3.15 18.54 -19.13
N VAL A 92 -2.17 17.66 -19.34
CA VAL A 92 -2.18 16.30 -18.80
C VAL A 92 -2.03 16.32 -17.29
N SER A 93 -1.13 17.15 -16.75
CA SER A 93 -0.95 17.34 -15.31
C SER A 93 -2.26 17.76 -14.62
N GLN A 94 -2.94 18.79 -15.14
CA GLN A 94 -4.22 19.24 -14.58
C GLN A 94 -5.30 18.16 -14.65
N SER A 95 -5.35 17.38 -15.74
CA SER A 95 -6.32 16.30 -15.87
C SER A 95 -6.01 15.13 -14.93
N LEU A 96 -4.74 14.80 -14.73
CA LEU A 96 -4.32 13.79 -13.76
C LEU A 96 -4.66 14.21 -12.33
N VAL A 97 -4.44 15.48 -11.96
CA VAL A 97 -4.84 16.01 -10.64
C VAL A 97 -6.34 15.86 -10.43
N ARG A 98 -7.16 16.21 -11.43
CA ARG A 98 -8.62 16.04 -11.37
C ARG A 98 -9.01 14.56 -11.25
N LEU A 99 -8.37 13.68 -12.00
CA LEU A 99 -8.65 12.24 -11.96
C LEU A 99 -8.28 11.64 -10.59
N LYS A 100 -7.15 12.03 -10.00
CA LYS A 100 -6.75 11.61 -8.64
C LYS A 100 -7.74 12.10 -7.58
N ALA A 101 -8.20 13.35 -7.69
CA ALA A 101 -9.22 13.88 -6.79
C ALA A 101 -10.53 13.08 -6.89
N PHE A 102 -10.96 12.74 -8.11
CA PHE A 102 -12.11 11.88 -8.34
C PHE A 102 -11.95 10.48 -7.72
N ASN A 103 -10.82 9.80 -7.96
CA ASN A 103 -10.54 8.49 -7.34
C ASN A 103 -10.62 8.58 -5.82
N HIS A 104 -10.07 9.65 -5.25
CA HIS A 104 -10.10 9.85 -3.81
C HIS A 104 -11.51 9.99 -3.26
N GLU A 105 -12.32 10.88 -3.85
CA GLU A 105 -13.68 11.16 -3.38
C GLU A 105 -14.63 9.98 -3.61
N ARG A 106 -14.57 9.33 -4.77
CA ARG A 106 -15.57 8.32 -5.17
C ARG A 106 -15.18 6.89 -4.83
N ILE A 107 -13.88 6.59 -4.73
CA ILE A 107 -13.36 5.24 -4.53
C ILE A 107 -12.84 5.09 -3.09
N TYR A 108 -11.80 5.83 -2.70
CA TYR A 108 -11.15 5.63 -1.39
C TYR A 108 -11.99 6.16 -0.21
N MET A 109 -12.78 7.21 -0.42
CA MET A 109 -13.67 7.77 0.59
C MET A 109 -15.01 7.01 0.69
N ASN A 110 -15.25 6.02 -0.16
CA ASN A 110 -16.50 5.26 -0.15
C ASN A 110 -16.67 4.44 1.14
N ASP A 111 -17.81 4.62 1.81
CA ASP A 111 -18.12 3.94 3.07
C ASP A 111 -18.06 2.41 2.97
N ARG A 112 -18.39 1.84 1.80
CA ARG A 112 -18.31 0.38 1.59
C ARG A 112 -16.88 -0.13 1.75
N VAL A 113 -15.89 0.65 1.30
CA VAL A 113 -14.46 0.33 1.43
C VAL A 113 -14.01 0.52 2.88
N LYS A 114 -14.44 1.61 3.51
CA LYS A 114 -14.02 1.96 4.88
C LYS A 114 -14.66 1.14 6.00
N LYS A 115 -15.77 0.46 5.73
CA LYS A 115 -16.53 -0.29 6.74
C LYS A 115 -15.69 -1.33 7.49
N GLN A 116 -14.68 -1.91 6.85
CA GLN A 116 -13.80 -2.93 7.46
C GLN A 116 -12.55 -2.34 8.10
N THR A 117 -12.18 -1.10 7.81
CA THR A 117 -10.94 -0.48 8.32
C THR A 117 -10.84 -0.50 9.85
N PRO A 118 -11.88 -0.17 10.63
CA PRO A 118 -11.82 -0.26 12.09
C PRO A 118 -11.54 -1.69 12.59
N LYS A 119 -12.13 -2.70 11.94
CA LYS A 119 -11.94 -4.11 12.29
C LYS A 119 -10.51 -4.56 12.01
N ILE A 120 -9.99 -4.21 10.83
CA ILE A 120 -8.62 -4.53 10.43
C ILE A 120 -7.61 -3.91 11.41
N LYS A 121 -7.82 -2.65 11.83
CA LYS A 121 -6.97 -1.99 12.84
C LYS A 121 -6.93 -2.75 14.16
N ILE A 122 -8.08 -3.22 14.65
CA ILE A 122 -8.17 -4.03 15.87
C ILE A 122 -7.42 -5.35 15.70
N MET A 123 -7.60 -6.02 14.54
CA MET A 123 -6.93 -7.29 14.24
C MET A 123 -5.41 -7.14 14.23
N PHE A 124 -4.87 -6.08 13.60
CA PHE A 124 -3.44 -5.78 13.64
C PHE A 124 -2.93 -5.57 15.06
N GLN A 125 -3.65 -4.78 15.86
CA GLN A 125 -3.26 -4.52 17.25
C GLN A 125 -3.19 -5.82 18.07
N LEU A 126 -4.24 -6.63 18.04
CA LEU A 126 -4.31 -7.87 18.82
C LEU A 126 -3.26 -8.89 18.36
N LEU A 127 -3.03 -9.00 17.06
CA LEU A 127 -2.03 -9.91 16.52
C LEU A 127 -0.61 -9.46 16.86
N PHE A 128 -0.34 -8.16 16.81
CA PHE A 128 0.94 -7.58 17.23
C PHE A 128 1.20 -7.87 18.72
N GLU A 129 0.23 -7.56 19.59
CA GLU A 129 0.35 -7.80 21.03
C GLU A 129 0.56 -9.29 21.35
N ARG A 130 -0.10 -10.19 20.61
CA ARG A 130 0.06 -11.64 20.75
C ARG A 130 1.49 -12.08 20.42
N TYR A 131 2.00 -11.73 19.24
CA TYR A 131 3.34 -12.16 18.84
C TYR A 131 4.44 -11.52 19.67
N LEU A 132 4.25 -10.26 20.10
CA LEU A 132 5.18 -9.62 21.02
C LEU A 132 5.28 -10.42 22.33
N ARG A 133 4.13 -10.83 22.89
CA ARG A 133 4.10 -11.68 24.09
C ARG A 133 4.76 -13.04 23.87
N ASP A 134 4.53 -13.66 22.71
CA ASP A 134 5.17 -14.95 22.37
C ASP A 134 6.71 -14.81 22.38
N LEU A 135 7.26 -13.75 21.78
CA LEU A 135 8.70 -13.48 21.81
C LEU A 135 9.19 -13.09 23.21
N GLU A 136 8.40 -12.39 24.00
CA GLU A 136 8.74 -12.01 25.38
C GLU A 136 8.81 -13.21 26.31
N THR A 137 7.90 -14.16 26.14
CA THR A 137 7.81 -15.40 26.94
C THR A 137 8.66 -16.54 26.41
N GLY A 138 9.27 -16.37 25.23
CA GLY A 138 10.13 -17.39 24.60
C GLY A 138 9.36 -18.56 24.02
N ASN A 139 8.11 -18.34 23.58
CA ASN A 139 7.25 -19.35 22.99
C ASN A 139 7.79 -19.82 21.62
N GLN A 140 8.64 -20.84 21.66
CA GLN A 140 9.23 -21.47 20.46
C GLN A 140 8.19 -22.15 19.56
N ASP A 141 6.97 -22.36 20.06
CA ASP A 141 5.90 -22.95 19.28
C ASP A 141 5.13 -21.97 18.39
N SER A 142 5.35 -20.66 18.57
CA SER A 142 4.70 -19.60 17.80
C SER A 142 5.18 -19.57 16.34
N ASP A 143 4.26 -19.23 15.43
CA ASP A 143 4.55 -19.18 13.99
C ASP A 143 5.62 -18.12 13.67
N ILE A 144 5.71 -17.04 14.46
CA ILE A 144 6.78 -16.04 14.31
C ILE A 144 8.19 -16.63 14.56
N GLU A 145 8.32 -17.61 15.47
CA GLU A 145 9.59 -18.30 15.71
C GLU A 145 9.86 -19.34 14.61
N LYS A 146 8.85 -20.15 14.28
CA LYS A 146 8.96 -21.29 13.36
C LYS A 146 9.08 -20.91 11.90
N GLU A 147 8.30 -19.93 11.45
CA GLU A 147 8.15 -19.61 10.03
C GLU A 147 8.96 -18.38 9.63
N TYR A 148 9.10 -17.40 10.53
CA TYR A 148 9.82 -16.16 10.24
C TYR A 148 11.26 -16.20 10.74
N LEU A 149 11.46 -16.29 12.06
CA LEU A 149 12.80 -16.21 12.66
C LEU A 149 13.70 -17.41 12.33
N ALA A 150 13.14 -18.58 12.02
CA ALA A 150 13.90 -19.75 11.59
C ALA A 150 14.72 -19.51 10.31
N GLY A 151 14.22 -18.65 9.40
CA GLY A 151 14.91 -18.29 8.16
C GLY A 151 15.83 -17.07 8.28
N MET A 152 15.86 -16.39 9.43
CA MET A 152 16.59 -15.14 9.62
C MET A 152 18.02 -15.36 10.11
N SER A 153 18.91 -14.45 9.72
CA SER A 153 20.30 -14.47 10.18
C SER A 153 20.41 -14.27 11.69
N SER A 154 21.46 -14.85 12.29
CA SER A 154 21.77 -14.64 13.71
C SER A 154 21.91 -13.17 14.07
N ASP A 155 22.48 -12.38 13.16
CA ASP A 155 22.70 -10.95 13.38
C ASP A 155 21.39 -10.19 13.50
N TYR A 156 20.41 -10.48 12.64
CA TYR A 156 19.07 -9.88 12.74
C TYR A 156 18.39 -10.26 14.06
N ARG A 157 18.44 -11.54 14.45
CA ARG A 157 17.83 -12.04 15.69
C ARG A 157 18.40 -11.37 16.95
N ASN A 158 19.69 -11.02 16.92
CA ASN A 158 20.39 -10.42 18.06
C ASN A 158 20.28 -8.89 18.11
N GLN A 159 20.11 -8.22 16.97
CA GLN A 159 20.11 -6.75 16.89
C GLN A 159 18.70 -6.14 16.86
N ALA A 160 17.73 -6.82 16.24
CA ALA A 160 16.37 -6.31 16.14
C ALA A 160 15.65 -6.39 17.49
N SER A 161 14.94 -5.32 17.87
CA SER A 161 14.05 -5.39 19.03
C SER A 161 12.89 -6.35 18.74
N LYS A 162 12.32 -6.98 19.78
CA LYS A 162 11.16 -7.88 19.63
C LYS A 162 10.00 -7.19 18.90
N ALA A 163 9.76 -5.92 19.20
CA ALA A 163 8.74 -5.12 18.52
C ALA A 163 9.04 -4.91 17.01
N ALA A 164 10.31 -4.69 16.64
CA ALA A 164 10.71 -4.58 15.24
C ALA A 164 10.53 -5.92 14.50
N VAL A 165 10.89 -7.03 15.14
CA VAL A 165 10.68 -8.38 14.59
C VAL A 165 9.20 -8.64 14.33
N VAL A 166 8.31 -8.32 15.28
CA VAL A 166 6.86 -8.50 15.11
C VAL A 166 6.32 -7.60 14.00
N ARG A 167 6.76 -6.34 13.94
CA ARG A 167 6.41 -5.41 12.86
C ARG A 167 6.78 -6.00 11.50
N ASP A 168 8.01 -6.45 11.34
CA ASP A 168 8.53 -6.95 10.06
C ASP A 168 7.82 -8.25 9.66
N PHE A 169 7.56 -9.15 10.62
CA PHE A 169 6.80 -10.36 10.38
C PHE A 169 5.38 -10.05 9.88
N ILE A 170 4.67 -9.15 10.55
CA ILE A 170 3.30 -8.74 10.18
C ILE A 170 3.30 -8.01 8.84
N ALA A 171 4.27 -7.13 8.58
CA ALA A 171 4.38 -6.39 7.33
C ALA A 171 4.72 -7.29 6.13
N GLY A 172 5.34 -8.45 6.36
CA GLY A 172 5.62 -9.46 5.35
C GLY A 172 4.45 -10.39 5.02
N MET A 173 3.32 -10.30 5.73
CA MET A 173 2.16 -11.17 5.52
C MET A 173 1.39 -10.77 4.27
N THR A 174 0.87 -11.75 3.53
CA THR A 174 -0.23 -11.52 2.59
C THR A 174 -1.54 -11.34 3.35
N ASP A 175 -2.54 -10.70 2.74
CA ASP A 175 -3.87 -10.52 3.35
C ASP A 175 -4.49 -11.85 3.80
N ASP A 176 -4.38 -12.90 2.96
CA ASP A 176 -4.92 -14.22 3.27
C ASP A 176 -4.21 -14.89 4.46
N TYR A 177 -2.87 -14.78 4.51
CA TYR A 177 -2.10 -15.30 5.64
C TYR A 177 -2.38 -14.52 6.92
N PHE A 178 -2.49 -13.19 6.85
CA PHE A 178 -2.87 -12.35 7.99
C PHE A 178 -4.25 -12.75 8.55
N LEU A 179 -5.25 -12.94 7.68
CA LEU A 179 -6.58 -13.38 8.09
C LEU A 179 -6.56 -14.79 8.72
N THR A 180 -5.78 -15.70 8.15
CA THR A 180 -5.55 -17.04 8.71
C THR A 180 -4.95 -16.97 10.10
N GLN A 181 -3.94 -16.12 10.30
CA GLN A 181 -3.28 -15.93 11.60
C GLN A 181 -4.22 -15.29 12.63
N CYS A 182 -5.04 -14.32 12.23
CA CYS A 182 -6.08 -13.79 13.10
C CYS A 182 -7.10 -14.86 13.47
N HIS A 183 -7.54 -15.69 12.54
CA HIS A 183 -8.50 -16.75 12.83
C HIS A 183 -7.91 -17.79 13.79
N LYS A 184 -6.66 -18.21 13.57
CA LYS A 184 -5.95 -19.18 14.42
C LYS A 184 -5.74 -18.67 15.85
N ASN A 185 -5.35 -17.40 16.00
CA ASN A 185 -4.86 -16.89 17.29
C ASN A 185 -5.90 -16.07 18.08
N LEU A 186 -6.89 -15.48 17.41
CA LEU A 186 -7.84 -14.55 18.04
C LEU A 186 -9.25 -15.13 18.19
N ILE A 187 -9.58 -16.18 17.42
CA ILE A 187 -10.92 -16.79 17.43
C ILE A 187 -10.89 -18.10 18.24
N PRO A 188 -11.79 -18.29 19.23
CA PRO A 188 -11.87 -19.54 19.98
C PRO A 188 -12.20 -20.73 19.09
N GLN A 189 -11.55 -21.87 19.36
CA GLN A 189 -11.83 -23.14 18.69
C GLN A 189 -12.49 -24.11 19.67
N TRP A 190 -13.43 -24.91 19.17
CA TRP A 190 -14.05 -25.97 19.95
C TRP A 190 -13.02 -27.08 20.18
N ILE A 191 -12.69 -27.33 21.45
CA ILE A 191 -11.93 -28.50 21.83
C ILE A 191 -12.92 -29.66 21.89
N SER A 192 -12.93 -30.52 20.87
CA SER A 192 -13.64 -31.78 20.95
C SER A 192 -12.86 -32.70 21.88
N SER A 193 -13.20 -32.66 23.16
CA SER A 193 -12.81 -33.72 24.09
C SER A 193 -13.66 -34.94 23.77
N ALA A 194 -13.06 -35.92 23.08
CA ALA A 194 -13.50 -37.30 23.19
C ALA A 194 -13.32 -37.70 24.66
N PHE A 195 -14.40 -37.53 25.43
CA PHE A 195 -14.60 -38.24 26.68
C PHE A 195 -15.01 -39.68 26.37
#